data_AF-A0A7X0VYL7-F1
#
_entry.id   AF-A0A7X0VYL7-F1
#
_cell.length_a   1.000
_cell.length_b   1.000
_cell.length_c   1.000
_cell.angle_alpha   90.00
_cell.angle_beta   90.00
_cell.angle_gamma   90.00
#
_symmetry.space_group_name_H-M   'P 1'
#
loop_
_entity.id
_entity.type
_entity.pdbx_description
1 polymer ?
#
loop_
_entity_poly.entity_id
_entity_poly.type
_entity_poly.pdbx_seq_one_letter_code
_entity_poly.pdbx_strand_id
1 'polypeptide(L)'
;MAATSWRFDFGTGEPQTGYTKITAQSRYGAEVGFGFTRTERIAAKDRREPGPLRPDFCIPLDTSFAVNFPDGAKDNTHFRQQGGIEIARLVYEELKRLQRQPLSLYLR
;
A
#
# COMPACT_ATOMS: atom_id res chain seq x y z
N MET A 1 -11.85 -18.83 -5.14
CA MET A 1 -10.91 -18.46 -4.06
C MET A 1 -11.51 -17.27 -3.35
N ALA A 2 -11.78 -17.36 -2.04
CA ALA A 2 -12.23 -16.19 -1.27
C ALA A 2 -11.13 -15.13 -1.29
N ALA A 3 -11.49 -13.85 -1.46
CA ALA A 3 -10.52 -12.77 -1.41
C ALA A 3 -9.87 -12.72 -0.02
N THR A 4 -8.54 -12.77 0.05
CA THR A 4 -7.80 -12.58 1.30
C THR A 4 -8.00 -11.15 1.78
N SER A 5 -8.80 -10.97 2.83
CA SER A 5 -9.00 -9.67 3.47
C SER A 5 -8.02 -9.51 4.62
N TRP A 6 -6.96 -8.73 4.40
CA TRP A 6 -6.05 -8.35 5.47
C TRP A 6 -6.68 -7.29 6.39
N ARG A 7 -6.54 -7.46 7.71
CA ARG A 7 -6.98 -6.51 8.74
C ARG A 7 -5.89 -6.41 9.80
N PHE A 8 -5.36 -5.21 10.01
CA PHE A 8 -4.24 -4.96 10.92
C PHE A 8 -4.63 -4.01 12.04
N ASP A 9 -4.22 -4.36 13.25
CA ASP A 9 -4.34 -3.54 14.46
C ASP A 9 -2.93 -3.10 14.86
N PHE A 10 -2.65 -1.81 14.68
CA PHE A 10 -1.34 -1.24 14.96
C PHE A 10 -1.30 -0.72 16.39
N GLY A 11 -0.26 -1.05 17.15
CA GLY A 11 -0.04 -0.43 18.46
C GLY A 11 0.64 -1.32 19.48
N THR A 12 0.43 -1.02 20.76
CA THR A 12 1.12 -1.63 21.91
C THR A 12 0.26 -2.62 22.69
N GLY A 13 -1.05 -2.62 22.49
CA GLY A 13 -1.99 -3.49 23.21
C GLY A 13 -2.19 -4.87 22.58
N GLU A 14 -3.16 -5.60 23.12
CA GLU A 14 -3.62 -6.87 22.55
C GLU A 14 -4.34 -6.66 21.21
N PRO A 15 -4.34 -7.66 20.31
CA PRO A 15 -5.10 -7.58 19.06
C PRO A 15 -6.60 -7.51 19.31
N GLN A 16 -7.27 -6.59 18.62
CA GLN A 16 -8.71 -6.65 18.42
C GLN A 16 -9.11 -7.95 17.70
N THR A 17 -10.23 -8.55 18.10
CA THR A 17 -10.77 -9.75 17.46
C THR A 17 -10.96 -9.56 15.95
N GLY A 18 -10.39 -10.48 15.17
CA GLY A 18 -10.44 -10.46 13.70
C GLY A 18 -9.37 -9.60 13.03
N TYR A 19 -8.44 -9.03 13.81
CA TYR A 19 -7.31 -8.24 13.33
C TYR A 19 -5.99 -8.93 13.71
N THR A 20 -4.98 -8.78 12.84
CA THR A 20 -3.60 -9.19 13.13
C THR A 20 -2.89 -8.06 13.85
N LYS A 21 -2.28 -8.32 15.00
CA LYS A 21 -1.51 -7.29 15.72
C LYS A 21 -0.22 -6.95 14.98
N ILE A 22 0.04 -5.66 14.83
CA ILE A 22 1.28 -5.09 14.33
C ILE A 22 1.86 -4.18 15.42
N THR A 23 3.03 -4.56 15.94
CA THR A 23 3.76 -3.76 16.92
C THR A 23 4.91 -3.02 16.26
N ALA A 24 5.55 -2.08 16.96
CA ALA A 24 6.74 -1.39 16.45
C ALA A 24 7.89 -2.33 16.04
N GLN A 25 7.90 -3.57 16.55
CA GLN A 25 8.92 -4.57 16.25
C GLN A 25 8.49 -5.58 15.17
N SER A 26 7.30 -5.45 14.60
CA SER A 26 6.82 -6.28 13.51
C SER A 26 7.60 -5.98 12.22
N ARG A 27 8.79 -6.56 12.09
CA ARG A 27 9.65 -6.43 10.91
C ARG A 27 9.06 -7.16 9.72
N TYR A 28 9.17 -6.55 8.54
CA TYR A 28 8.83 -7.22 7.29
C TYR A 28 9.69 -8.47 7.07
N GLY A 29 9.03 -9.58 6.78
CA GLY A 29 9.62 -10.82 6.29
C GLY A 29 8.87 -11.26 5.03
N ALA A 30 9.60 -11.69 4.00
CA ALA A 30 8.99 -12.10 2.73
C ALA A 30 8.09 -13.33 2.90
N GLU A 31 8.45 -14.24 3.81
CA GLU A 31 7.66 -15.41 4.16
C GLU A 31 6.38 -15.07 4.94
N VAL A 32 6.42 -14.07 5.82
CA VAL A 32 5.26 -13.58 6.59
C VAL A 32 4.32 -12.78 5.67
N GLY A 33 4.92 -12.00 4.77
CA GLY A 33 4.21 -11.22 3.76
C GLY A 33 3.71 -9.87 4.23
N PHE A 34 4.08 -9.40 5.42
CA PHE A 34 3.82 -8.03 5.87
C PHE A 34 4.78 -7.59 6.98
N GLY A 35 4.88 -6.29 7.24
CA GLY A 35 5.65 -5.72 8.35
C GLY A 35 6.31 -4.38 8.02
N PHE A 36 6.98 -3.78 9.00
CA PHE A 36 7.76 -2.56 8.83
C PHE A 36 9.13 -2.86 8.20
N THR A 37 9.54 -2.03 7.23
CA THR A 37 10.84 -2.18 6.55
C THR A 37 12.02 -1.80 7.45
N ARG A 38 11.80 -0.88 8.40
CA ARG A 38 12.77 -0.44 9.40
C ARG A 38 12.08 -0.24 10.74
N THR A 39 12.23 -1.19 11.66
CA THR A 39 11.57 -1.17 12.98
C THR A 39 12.20 -0.16 13.93
N GLU A 40 13.48 0.18 13.73
CA GLU A 40 14.19 1.19 14.51
C GLU A 40 13.68 2.62 14.29
N ARG A 41 12.80 2.81 13.29
CA ARG A 41 12.16 4.10 12.97
C ARG A 41 10.64 4.08 13.20
N ILE A 42 10.16 3.21 14.07
CA ILE A 42 8.76 3.14 14.48
C ILE A 42 8.62 3.55 15.95
N ALA A 43 7.84 4.60 16.20
CA ALA A 43 7.32 4.86 17.53
C ALA A 43 5.95 4.19 17.70
N ALA A 44 5.60 3.78 18.92
CA ALA A 44 4.25 3.34 19.24
C ALA A 44 3.71 4.17 20.42
N LYS A 45 2.44 4.52 20.37
CA LYS A 45 1.77 5.32 21.40
C LYS A 45 0.41 4.72 21.72
N ASP A 46 0.01 4.89 22.98
CA ASP A 46 -1.35 4.67 23.46
C ASP A 46 -1.89 6.00 24.01
N ARG A 47 -3.02 6.45 23.46
CA ARG A 47 -3.74 7.67 23.87
C ARG A 47 -4.73 7.43 25.00
N ARG A 48 -4.93 6.19 25.43
CA ARG A 48 -5.88 5.77 26.47
C ARG A 48 -7.30 6.22 26.18
N GLU A 49 -7.65 6.32 24.90
CA GLU A 49 -8.99 6.62 24.44
C GLU A 49 -9.86 5.35 24.46
N PRO A 50 -11.20 5.46 24.49
CA PRO A 50 -12.08 4.30 24.35
C PRO A 50 -12.15 3.80 22.90
N GLY A 51 -12.25 2.47 22.74
CA GLY A 51 -12.54 1.82 21.47
C GLY A 51 -11.47 0.81 21.03
N PRO A 52 -11.75 -0.06 20.06
CA PRO A 52 -10.92 -1.24 19.79
C PRO A 52 -9.67 -1.01 18.92
N LEU A 53 -9.63 0.04 18.09
CA LEU A 53 -8.53 0.31 17.12
C LEU A 53 -8.05 1.77 17.13
N ARG A 54 -8.59 2.55 18.05
CA ARG A 54 -8.33 3.98 18.20
C ARG A 54 -7.26 4.33 19.25
N PRO A 55 -7.15 3.60 20.38
CA PRO A 55 -6.31 4.05 21.49
C PRO A 55 -4.83 4.01 21.12
N ASP A 56 -4.38 2.91 20.53
CA ASP A 56 -2.98 2.66 20.20
C ASP A 56 -2.71 2.65 18.69
N PHE A 57 -1.48 3.00 18.32
CA PHE A 57 -1.04 3.11 16.94
C PHE A 57 0.50 3.16 16.83
N CYS A 58 1.01 2.79 15.66
CA CYS A 58 2.40 2.96 15.28
C CYS A 58 2.56 4.22 14.42
N ILE A 59 3.67 4.93 14.60
CA ILE A 59 4.05 6.14 13.86
C ILE A 59 5.35 5.85 13.11
N PRO A 60 5.30 5.66 11.79
CA PRO A 60 6.50 5.55 10.95
C PRO A 60 7.19 6.90 10.78
N LEU A 61 8.52 6.93 10.89
CA LEU A 61 9.35 8.09 10.53
C LEU A 61 10.35 7.68 9.44
N ASP A 62 10.18 8.16 8.20
CA ASP A 62 11.01 7.77 7.03
C ASP A 62 11.16 6.24 6.87
N THR A 63 10.07 5.52 7.09
CA THR A 63 9.96 4.06 6.93
C THR A 63 8.52 3.74 6.52
N SER A 64 8.25 2.49 6.19
CA SER A 64 6.94 2.09 5.68
C SER A 64 6.51 0.73 6.19
N PHE A 65 5.20 0.50 6.21
CA PHE A 65 4.61 -0.82 6.37
C PHE A 65 4.40 -1.42 4.98
N ALA A 66 5.01 -2.57 4.72
CA ALA A 66 4.89 -3.31 3.47
C ALA A 66 3.96 -4.51 3.65
N VAL A 67 3.25 -4.86 2.58
CA VAL A 67 2.38 -6.04 2.49
C VAL A 67 2.53 -6.66 1.11
N ASN A 68 2.64 -7.98 1.04
CA ASN A 68 2.72 -8.73 -0.19
C ASN A 68 1.33 -8.84 -0.82
N PHE A 69 1.24 -8.45 -2.08
CA PHE A 69 0.04 -8.62 -2.91
C PHE A 69 0.43 -9.41 -4.17
N PRO A 70 0.60 -10.74 -4.08
CA PRO A 70 1.02 -11.55 -5.23
C PRO A 70 0.04 -11.45 -6.40
N ASP A 71 -1.24 -11.26 -6.12
CA ASP A 71 -2.30 -11.06 -7.13
C ASP A 71 -2.54 -9.57 -7.46
N GLY A 72 -1.69 -8.67 -6.96
CA GLY A 72 -1.86 -7.22 -7.07
C GLY A 72 -2.75 -6.63 -5.98
N ALA A 73 -2.61 -5.32 -5.75
CA ALA A 73 -3.41 -4.59 -4.77
C ALA A 73 -4.71 -4.08 -5.43
N LYS A 74 -5.86 -4.34 -4.79
CA LYS A 74 -7.09 -3.67 -5.16
C LYS A 74 -7.15 -2.33 -4.45
N ASP A 75 -6.73 -1.28 -5.12
CA ASP A 75 -6.89 0.09 -4.64
C ASP A 75 -7.85 0.90 -5.51
N ASN A 76 -8.14 2.13 -5.08
CA ASN A 76 -8.95 3.10 -5.81
C ASN A 76 -8.10 4.22 -6.44
N THR A 77 -6.77 4.04 -6.49
CA THR A 77 -5.82 5.08 -6.88
C THR A 77 -5.17 4.76 -8.23
N HIS A 78 -4.84 3.49 -8.49
CA HIS A 78 -4.26 3.04 -9.75
C HIS A 78 -5.36 2.59 -10.72
N PHE A 79 -5.16 2.91 -12.00
CA PHE A 79 -6.08 2.46 -13.03
C PHE A 79 -6.09 0.93 -13.11
N ARG A 80 -7.29 0.34 -13.30
CA ARG A 80 -7.37 -1.02 -13.84
C ARG A 80 -6.76 -1.03 -15.25
N GLN A 81 -6.36 -2.20 -15.74
CA GLN A 81 -5.76 -2.35 -17.07
C GLN A 81 -6.53 -1.61 -18.18
N GLN A 82 -7.87 -1.66 -18.17
CA GLN A 82 -8.72 -0.91 -19.11
C GLN A 82 -8.55 0.61 -19.02
N GLY A 83 -8.42 1.16 -17.82
CA GLY A 83 -8.16 2.60 -17.63
C GLY A 83 -6.77 3.00 -18.16
N GLY A 84 -5.77 2.13 -17.98
CA GLY A 84 -4.44 2.31 -18.58
C GLY A 84 -4.50 2.31 -20.12
N ILE A 85 -5.26 1.40 -20.71
CA ILE A 85 -5.47 1.33 -22.17
C ILE A 85 -6.17 2.60 -22.68
N GLU A 86 -7.19 3.09 -21.98
CA GLU A 86 -7.93 4.28 -22.41
C GLU A 86 -7.08 5.55 -22.33
N ILE A 87 -6.26 5.68 -21.28
CA ILE A 87 -5.27 6.76 -21.19
C ILE A 87 -4.27 6.68 -22.34
N ALA A 88 -3.72 5.50 -22.63
CA ALA A 88 -2.80 5.31 -23.75
C ALA A 88 -3.42 5.69 -25.10
N ARG A 89 -4.69 5.34 -25.32
CA ARG A 89 -5.45 5.71 -26.52
C ARG A 89 -5.60 7.23 -26.63
N LEU A 90 -6.02 7.90 -25.57
CA LEU A 90 -6.18 9.36 -25.55
C LEU A 90 -4.85 10.08 -25.82
N VAL A 91 -3.76 9.61 -25.21
CA VAL A 91 -2.41 10.15 -25.44
C VAL A 91 -1.99 9.96 -26.90
N TYR A 92 -2.22 8.76 -27.47
CA TYR A 92 -1.90 8.47 -28.86
C TYR A 92 -2.66 9.36 -29.85
N GLU A 93 -3.98 9.49 -29.69
CA GLU A 93 -4.80 10.34 -30.57
C GLU A 93 -4.34 11.79 -30.51
N GLU A 94 -3.98 12.29 -29.32
CA GLU A 94 -3.54 13.66 -29.17
C GLU A 94 -2.14 13.92 -29.74
N LEU A 95 -1.22 12.96 -29.60
CA LEU A 95 0.09 13.01 -30.26
C LEU A 95 -0.05 13.02 -31.78
N LYS A 96 -0.97 12.21 -32.33
CA LYS A 96 -1.29 12.17 -33.76
C LYS A 96 -1.87 13.51 -34.24
N ARG A 97 -2.78 14.11 -33.46
CA ARG A 97 -3.36 15.43 -33.74
C ARG A 97 -2.31 16.54 -33.79
N LEU A 98 -1.35 16.50 -32.85
CA LEU A 98 -0.34 17.55 -32.70
C LEU A 98 0.80 17.48 -33.75
N GLN A 99 0.89 16.41 -34.55
CA GLN A 99 1.92 16.22 -35.59
C GLN A 99 3.35 16.50 -35.10
N ARG A 100 3.66 16.16 -33.84
CA ARG A 100 5.02 16.28 -33.32
C ARG A 100 5.89 15.16 -33.89
N GLN A 101 7.21 15.36 -33.83
CA GLN A 101 8.22 14.44 -34.38
C GLN A 101 7.88 12.97 -34.07
N PRO A 102 8.22 12.02 -34.98
CA PRO A 102 7.77 10.65 -34.87
C PRO A 102 8.16 10.03 -33.53
N LEU A 103 7.21 9.35 -32.89
CA LEU A 103 7.37 8.75 -31.56
C LEU A 103 8.55 7.77 -31.47
N SER A 104 8.92 7.17 -32.60
CA SER A 104 10.10 6.32 -32.73
C SER A 104 11.41 6.99 -32.29
N LEU A 105 11.48 8.33 -32.32
CA LEU A 105 12.66 9.08 -31.86
C LEU A 105 12.81 9.08 -30.31
N TYR A 106 11.76 8.72 -29.58
CA TYR A 106 11.72 8.76 -28.11
C TYR A 106 11.69 7.38 -27.45
N LEU A 107 11.51 6.31 -28.24
CA LEU A 107 11.64 4.95 -27.76
C LEU A 107 13.14 4.63 -27.63
N ARG A 108 13.59 4.27 -26.43
CA ARG A 108 14.94 3.76 -26.16
C ARG A 108 14.92 2.24 -26.10
#